data_AF-A0A8T0QJ63-F1
#
_entry.id   AF-A0A8T0QJ63-F1
#
_cell.length_a   1.000
_cell.length_b   1.000
_cell.length_c   1.000
_cell.angle_alpha   90.00
_cell.angle_beta   90.00
_cell.angle_gamma   90.00
#
_symmetry.space_group_name_H-M   'P 1'
#
loop_
_entity.id
_entity.type
_entity.pdbx_description
1 polymer ?
#
loop_
_entity_poly.entity_id
_entity_poly.type
_entity_poly.pdbx_seq_one_letter_code
_entity_poly.pdbx_strand_id
1 'polypeptide(L)'
;MAMVYGTTSYSATIISSSPAATQSSSPPAPAAAASSSSARVRVRVRVCLLPGRRGKPLPLRCASSGMEPIAGTALYPLHRCKTIYLVRHAQGIHNVAGEKDFNAYMSQDLFDAQLTPLGWSQVDGLREHVKKSGLAKKIELVITSPLLRTMQTAVGVFGGENYTDGVSAPPLMVENAGHSGRPAVSSLNCPPFLAVETCREHLGVHPCDKRRSITEYRPLFPAIDFSLIENDEDVLWEPDVREANESVTLRGYGQGKRRR
;
A
#
# COMPACT_ATOMS: atom_id res chain seq x y z
N MET A 1 0.00 4.66 0.23
CA MET A 1 0.67 3.34 0.24
C MET A 1 -0.32 2.26 0.70
N ALA A 2 -0.19 0.99 0.26
CA ALA A 2 -0.96 -0.13 0.79
C ALA A 2 -0.02 -1.14 1.47
N MET A 3 -0.38 -1.59 2.68
CA MET A 3 0.36 -2.59 3.45
C MET A 3 -0.43 -3.88 3.52
N VAL A 4 0.22 -5.02 3.34
CA VAL A 4 -0.46 -6.31 3.30
C VAL A 4 0.24 -7.31 4.23
N TYR A 5 -0.51 -7.99 5.09
CA TYR A 5 0.02 -8.94 6.08
C TYR A 5 -0.10 -10.38 5.58
N GLY A 6 0.92 -11.21 5.83
CA GLY A 6 0.81 -12.67 5.66
C GLY A 6 1.68 -13.48 6.62
N THR A 7 1.28 -14.72 6.89
CA THR A 7 2.11 -15.74 7.55
C THR A 7 2.69 -16.70 6.50
N THR A 8 3.87 -17.28 6.80
CA THR A 8 4.56 -18.16 5.86
C THR A 8 4.23 -19.62 6.17
N SER A 9 3.84 -20.39 5.16
CA SER A 9 4.03 -21.84 5.13
C SER A 9 4.90 -22.22 3.92
N TYR A 10 5.93 -23.00 4.25
CA TYR A 10 6.99 -23.76 3.53
C TYR A 10 7.73 -23.24 2.28
N SER A 11 8.97 -23.73 2.18
CA SER A 11 10.16 -23.35 1.39
C SER A 11 9.97 -23.08 -0.09
N ALA A 12 10.82 -22.20 -0.64
CA ALA A 12 11.24 -22.24 -2.03
C ALA A 12 12.67 -21.70 -2.21
N THR A 13 13.48 -22.51 -2.87
CA THR A 13 14.89 -22.37 -3.26
C THR A 13 15.14 -21.15 -4.15
N ILE A 14 16.29 -20.49 -3.94
CA ILE A 14 16.81 -19.45 -4.85
C ILE A 14 17.41 -20.14 -6.07
N ILE A 15 16.83 -19.90 -7.26
CA ILE A 15 17.49 -20.17 -8.54
C ILE A 15 17.74 -18.82 -9.18
N SER A 16 19.01 -18.38 -9.19
CA SER A 16 19.47 -17.35 -10.11
C SER A 16 20.00 -18.04 -11.36
N SER A 17 19.35 -17.84 -12.50
CA SER A 17 19.91 -18.21 -13.79
C SER A 17 20.06 -16.94 -14.62
N SER A 18 21.29 -16.45 -14.73
CA SER A 18 21.70 -15.51 -15.78
C SER A 18 21.83 -16.28 -17.10
N PRO A 19 21.30 -15.79 -18.23
CA PRO A 19 21.75 -16.24 -19.53
C PRO A 19 22.93 -15.40 -20.01
N ALA A 20 23.93 -16.11 -20.55
CA ALA A 20 25.11 -15.58 -21.21
C ALA A 20 24.75 -14.80 -22.49
N ALA A 21 25.63 -13.86 -22.83
CA ALA A 21 25.54 -12.98 -23.97
C ALA A 21 25.74 -13.71 -25.31
N THR A 22 24.91 -13.40 -26.30
CA THR A 22 25.20 -13.61 -27.71
C THR A 22 24.90 -12.31 -28.46
N GLN A 23 25.90 -11.79 -29.18
CA GLN A 23 25.84 -10.55 -29.92
C GLN A 23 25.14 -10.75 -31.28
N SER A 24 24.18 -9.89 -31.64
CA SER A 24 23.94 -9.55 -33.05
C SER A 24 23.39 -8.13 -33.19
N SER A 25 23.87 -7.44 -34.22
CA SER A 25 23.83 -6.01 -34.48
C SER A 25 22.57 -5.51 -35.19
N SER A 26 21.91 -4.47 -34.63
CA SER A 26 21.00 -3.54 -35.32
C SER A 26 20.97 -2.18 -34.57
N PRO A 27 20.79 -1.03 -35.25
CA PRO A 27 21.04 0.31 -34.69
C PRO A 27 19.94 0.81 -33.73
N PRO A 28 20.21 1.82 -32.87
CA PRO A 28 19.33 2.19 -31.78
C PRO A 28 18.18 3.10 -32.24
N ALA A 29 16.95 2.72 -31.89
CA ALA A 29 15.81 3.63 -31.84
C ALA A 29 15.89 4.47 -30.54
N PRO A 30 15.42 5.73 -30.54
CA PRO A 30 15.66 6.67 -29.45
C PRO A 30 15.03 6.18 -28.15
N ALA A 31 15.82 6.22 -27.08
CA ALA A 31 15.44 5.83 -25.74
C ALA A 31 14.32 6.75 -25.22
N ALA A 32 13.08 6.27 -25.30
CA ALA A 32 12.01 6.77 -24.44
C ALA A 32 12.36 6.36 -23.01
N ALA A 33 12.74 7.33 -22.19
CA ALA A 33 12.86 7.17 -20.75
C ALA A 33 11.47 6.88 -20.16
N ALA A 34 11.07 5.60 -20.15
CA ALA A 34 9.87 5.16 -19.47
C ALA A 34 10.09 5.30 -17.96
N SER A 35 9.52 6.33 -17.36
CA SER A 35 9.43 6.45 -15.90
C SER A 35 8.62 5.24 -15.39
N SER A 36 9.30 4.31 -14.71
CA SER A 36 8.69 3.04 -14.27
C SER A 36 7.80 3.23 -13.03
N SER A 37 6.69 3.93 -13.18
CA SER A 37 5.65 4.12 -12.16
C SER A 37 4.71 2.91 -12.05
N SER A 38 5.24 1.69 -12.14
CA SER A 38 4.48 0.44 -12.06
C SER A 38 4.10 0.09 -10.61
N ALA A 39 2.84 -0.30 -10.37
CA ALA A 39 2.42 -0.95 -9.13
C ALA A 39 3.18 -2.26 -8.97
N ARG A 40 4.22 -2.24 -8.13
CA ARG A 40 5.03 -3.41 -7.79
C ARG A 40 5.06 -3.56 -6.28
N VAL A 41 5.11 -4.81 -5.81
CA VAL A 41 5.53 -5.08 -4.44
C VAL A 41 6.99 -4.65 -4.34
N ARG A 42 7.25 -3.56 -3.62
CA ARG A 42 8.60 -2.97 -3.56
C ARG A 42 9.45 -3.58 -2.44
N VAL A 43 8.82 -3.96 -1.34
CA VAL A 43 9.53 -4.41 -0.14
C VAL A 43 8.74 -5.51 0.58
N ARG A 44 9.45 -6.56 0.99
CA ARG A 44 8.99 -7.58 1.93
C ARG A 44 9.75 -7.39 3.23
N VAL A 45 9.06 -7.00 4.31
CA VAL A 45 9.65 -6.86 5.64
C VAL A 45 9.17 -8.00 6.53
N ARG A 46 10.07 -8.56 7.35
CA ARG A 46 9.69 -9.49 8.43
C ARG A 46 9.85 -8.78 9.77
N VAL A 47 8.77 -8.70 10.54
CA VAL A 47 8.74 -8.08 11.86
C VAL A 47 8.54 -9.17 12.91
N CYS A 48 9.44 -9.28 13.87
CA CYS A 48 9.37 -10.31 14.90
C CYS A 48 8.83 -9.73 16.21
N LEU A 49 7.79 -10.37 16.74
CA LEU A 49 7.18 -9.96 18.00
C LEU A 49 8.00 -10.55 19.15
N LEU A 50 8.65 -9.69 19.92
CA LEU A 50 9.27 -10.08 21.20
C LEU A 50 8.16 -10.21 22.26
N PRO A 51 8.09 -11.30 23.04
CA PRO A 51 7.19 -11.37 24.17
C PRO A 51 7.52 -10.23 25.12
N GLY A 52 6.51 -9.43 25.49
CA GLY A 52 6.67 -8.39 26.49
C GLY A 52 7.19 -9.02 27.78
N ARG A 53 8.43 -8.71 28.16
CA ARG A 53 8.93 -9.05 29.50
C ARG A 53 8.11 -8.27 30.51
N ARG A 54 7.15 -8.94 31.17
CA ARG A 54 6.72 -8.56 32.52
C ARG A 54 7.88 -8.90 33.47
N GLY A 55 8.72 -7.92 33.80
CA GLY A 55 9.84 -8.10 34.71
C GLY A 55 10.67 -6.83 34.81
N LYS A 56 10.99 -6.42 36.04
CA LYS A 56 11.63 -5.16 36.48
C LYS A 56 12.81 -4.69 35.58
N PRO A 57 13.05 -3.37 35.47
CA PRO A 57 14.15 -2.85 34.66
C PRO A 57 15.49 -3.28 35.26
N LEU A 58 16.34 -3.92 34.45
CA LEU A 58 17.77 -4.03 34.72
C LEU A 58 18.41 -2.68 34.34
N PRO A 59 19.42 -2.20 35.09
CA PRO A 59 19.88 -0.84 34.98
C PRO A 59 20.54 -0.62 33.61
N LEU A 60 20.08 0.40 32.88
CA LEU A 60 20.87 1.01 31.83
C LEU A 60 22.11 1.61 32.51
N ARG A 61 23.25 0.94 32.40
CA ARG A 61 24.54 1.53 32.74
C ARG A 61 24.95 2.39 31.54
N CYS A 62 24.89 3.71 31.69
CA CYS A 62 25.66 4.62 30.86
C CYS A 62 27.14 4.25 31.01
N ALA A 63 27.77 3.82 29.93
CA ALA A 63 29.21 3.87 29.78
C ALA A 63 29.49 4.58 28.46
N SER A 64 29.88 5.84 28.59
CA SER A 64 30.50 6.64 27.56
C SER A 64 31.82 6.00 27.14
N SER A 65 31.93 5.59 25.88
CA SER A 65 33.07 5.85 24.96
C SER A 65 33.13 4.79 23.87
N GLY A 66 32.89 5.22 22.62
CA GLY A 66 33.39 4.66 21.36
C GLY A 66 33.39 3.14 21.17
N MET A 67 32.38 2.61 20.49
CA MET A 67 32.53 1.42 19.63
C MET A 67 31.36 1.38 18.62
N GLU A 68 31.70 1.31 17.33
CA GLU A 68 30.78 1.13 16.20
C GLU A 68 29.75 0.02 16.46
N PRO A 69 28.48 0.17 16.01
CA PRO A 69 27.48 -0.86 16.25
C PRO A 69 27.75 -2.05 15.33
N ILE A 70 28.29 -3.13 15.89
CA ILE A 70 28.15 -4.46 15.29
C ILE A 70 26.64 -4.76 15.30
N ALA A 71 26.00 -4.66 14.13
CA ALA A 71 24.63 -5.09 13.92
C ALA A 71 24.53 -6.60 14.21
N GLY A 72 24.22 -6.95 15.46
CA GLY A 72 24.02 -8.33 15.87
C GLY A 72 22.90 -8.96 15.04
N THR A 73 23.24 -9.98 14.26
CA THR A 73 22.24 -10.74 13.49
C THR A 73 21.46 -11.62 14.46
N ALA A 74 20.31 -11.16 14.92
CA ALA A 74 19.41 -11.95 15.75
C ALA A 74 18.54 -12.87 14.87
N LEU A 75 18.61 -14.19 15.12
CA LEU A 75 17.73 -15.17 14.48
C LEU A 75 16.40 -15.26 15.24
N TYR A 76 15.29 -15.07 14.54
CA TYR A 76 13.95 -15.19 15.10
C TYR A 76 13.20 -16.35 14.43
N PRO A 77 12.51 -17.21 15.20
CA PRO A 77 11.68 -18.26 14.62
C PRO A 77 10.59 -17.66 13.72
N LEU A 78 10.41 -18.23 12.52
CA LEU A 78 9.47 -17.71 11.52
C LEU A 78 8.03 -17.59 12.03
N HIS A 79 7.60 -18.53 12.88
CA HIS A 79 6.26 -18.51 13.48
C HIS A 79 6.03 -17.34 14.46
N ARG A 80 7.10 -16.62 14.83
CA ARG A 80 7.04 -15.41 15.66
C ARG A 80 7.17 -14.11 14.86
N CYS A 81 7.22 -14.20 13.54
CA CYS A 81 7.36 -13.04 12.68
C CYS A 81 6.15 -12.90 11.76
N LYS A 82 5.75 -11.64 11.53
CA LYS A 82 4.75 -11.27 10.53
C LYS A 82 5.48 -10.79 9.28
N THR A 83 4.96 -11.17 8.11
CA THR A 83 5.45 -10.64 6.84
C THR A 83 4.57 -9.49 6.41
N ILE A 84 5.19 -8.35 6.09
CA ILE A 84 4.53 -7.16 5.57
C ILE A 84 5.01 -6.94 4.13
N TYR A 85 4.05 -6.83 3.21
CA TYR A 85 4.30 -6.45 1.83
C TYR A 85 3.87 -5.00 1.62
N LEU A 86 4.76 -4.20 1.05
CA LEU A 86 4.52 -2.78 0.80
C LEU A 86 4.30 -2.55 -0.69
N VAL A 87 3.14 -1.99 -1.03
CA VAL A 87 2.68 -1.76 -2.39
C VAL A 87 2.37 -0.28 -2.57
N ARG A 88 2.99 0.35 -3.59
CA ARG A 88 2.62 1.70 -4.02
C ARG A 88 1.34 1.62 -4.85
N HIS A 89 0.50 2.65 -4.80
CA HIS A 89 -0.64 2.74 -5.71
C HIS A 89 -0.16 2.73 -7.18
N ALA A 90 -1.01 2.22 -8.07
CA ALA A 90 -0.79 2.32 -9.50
C ALA A 90 -0.88 3.77 -9.99
N GLN A 91 -0.51 4.03 -11.25
CA GLN A 91 -0.52 5.39 -11.80
C GLN A 91 -1.91 6.04 -11.64
N GLY A 92 -1.96 7.18 -10.96
CA GLY A 92 -3.13 8.04 -10.84
C GLY A 92 -3.10 9.21 -11.81
N ILE A 93 -4.25 9.83 -12.06
CA ILE A 93 -4.37 11.00 -12.95
C ILE A 93 -3.42 12.13 -12.50
N HIS A 94 -3.29 12.34 -11.19
CA HIS A 94 -2.36 13.31 -10.62
C HIS A 94 -0.88 13.03 -10.95
N ASN A 95 -0.47 11.77 -11.12
CA ASN A 95 0.92 11.46 -11.50
C ASN A 95 1.19 11.96 -12.92
N VAL A 96 0.27 11.68 -13.86
CA VAL A 96 0.40 12.10 -15.25
C VAL A 96 0.37 13.62 -15.37
N ALA A 97 -0.47 14.30 -14.59
CA ALA A 97 -0.51 15.76 -14.56
C ALA A 97 0.80 16.35 -13.99
N GLY A 98 1.24 15.87 -12.83
CA GLY A 98 2.46 16.36 -12.17
C GLY A 98 3.77 16.06 -12.92
N GLU A 99 3.82 14.98 -13.69
CA GLU A 99 4.96 14.68 -14.59
C GLU A 99 5.07 15.69 -15.74
N LYS A 100 3.95 16.28 -16.18
CA LYS A 100 3.92 17.31 -17.23
C LYS A 100 4.18 18.70 -16.67
N ASP A 101 3.52 19.01 -15.56
CA ASP A 101 3.63 20.29 -14.87
C ASP A 101 3.47 20.07 -13.37
N PHE A 102 4.52 20.36 -12.60
CA PHE A 102 4.49 20.23 -11.15
C PHE A 102 3.42 21.11 -10.50
N ASN A 103 3.12 22.29 -11.08
CA ASN A 103 2.09 23.19 -10.56
C ASN A 103 0.68 22.61 -10.70
N ALA A 104 0.48 21.59 -11.55
CA ALA A 104 -0.79 20.91 -11.69
C ALA A 104 -1.28 20.30 -10.37
N TYR A 105 -0.37 19.98 -9.44
CA TYR A 105 -0.74 19.48 -8.11
C TYR A 105 -1.58 20.44 -7.28
N MET A 106 -1.66 21.72 -7.63
CA MET A 106 -2.53 22.70 -6.98
C MET A 106 -3.96 22.69 -7.54
N SER A 107 -4.22 21.97 -8.65
CA SER A 107 -5.54 21.95 -9.26
C SER A 107 -6.54 21.16 -8.42
N GLN A 108 -7.70 21.77 -8.20
CA GLN A 108 -8.84 21.12 -7.56
C GLN A 108 -9.40 19.96 -8.40
N ASP A 109 -9.14 19.94 -9.71
CA ASP A 109 -9.52 18.83 -10.60
C ASP A 109 -8.80 17.52 -10.25
N LEU A 110 -7.66 17.61 -9.54
CA LEU A 110 -6.92 16.46 -9.06
C LEU A 110 -7.34 16.01 -7.66
N PHE A 111 -8.37 16.64 -7.07
CA PHE A 111 -8.89 16.26 -5.76
C PHE A 111 -9.16 14.76 -5.68
N ASP A 112 -8.50 14.10 -4.73
CA ASP A 112 -8.58 12.65 -4.51
C ASP A 112 -8.50 11.83 -5.82
N ALA A 113 -7.55 12.17 -6.68
CA ALA A 113 -7.44 11.64 -8.03
C ALA A 113 -7.51 10.10 -8.10
N GLN A 114 -8.34 9.61 -9.04
CA GLN A 114 -8.48 8.19 -9.39
C GLN A 114 -7.28 7.64 -10.19
N LEU A 115 -7.27 6.32 -10.39
CA LEU A 115 -6.34 5.64 -11.29
C LEU A 115 -6.58 5.99 -12.76
N THR A 116 -5.51 5.99 -13.56
CA THR A 116 -5.59 6.10 -15.01
C THR A 116 -5.91 4.74 -15.65
N PRO A 117 -6.28 4.68 -16.95
CA PRO A 117 -6.37 3.41 -17.67
C PRO A 117 -5.08 2.58 -17.59
N LEU A 118 -3.91 3.23 -17.71
CA LEU A 118 -2.62 2.57 -17.51
C LEU A 118 -2.45 2.08 -16.06
N GLY A 119 -2.88 2.87 -15.07
CA GLY A 119 -2.91 2.46 -13.67
C GLY A 119 -3.71 1.18 -13.45
N TRP A 120 -4.87 1.04 -14.10
CA TRP A 120 -5.65 -0.19 -14.04
C TRP A 120 -4.97 -1.38 -14.73
N SER A 121 -4.28 -1.17 -15.86
CA SER A 121 -3.45 -2.23 -16.47
C SER A 121 -2.33 -2.70 -15.54
N GLN A 122 -1.72 -1.78 -14.77
CA GLN A 122 -0.72 -2.13 -13.75
C GLN A 122 -1.33 -2.93 -12.60
N VAL A 123 -2.55 -2.58 -12.17
CA VAL A 123 -3.32 -3.33 -11.17
C VAL A 123 -3.58 -4.76 -11.66
N ASP A 124 -4.01 -4.93 -12.91
CA ASP A 124 -4.29 -6.25 -13.49
C ASP A 124 -3.03 -7.12 -13.55
N GLY A 125 -1.92 -6.56 -14.03
CA GLY A 125 -0.63 -7.27 -14.05
C GLY A 125 -0.16 -7.68 -12.65
N LEU A 126 -0.35 -6.83 -11.65
CA LEU A 126 0.00 -7.16 -10.27
C LEU A 126 -0.95 -8.22 -9.67
N ARG A 127 -2.27 -8.12 -9.93
CA ARG A 127 -3.26 -9.14 -9.52
C ARG A 127 -2.87 -10.51 -10.06
N GLU A 128 -2.55 -10.60 -11.36
CA GLU A 128 -2.09 -11.85 -11.97
C GLU A 128 -0.84 -12.41 -11.28
N HIS A 129 0.16 -11.56 -11.03
CA HIS A 129 1.39 -11.98 -10.37
C HIS A 129 1.14 -12.50 -8.95
N VAL A 130 0.32 -11.80 -8.17
CA VAL A 130 -0.05 -12.19 -6.79
C VAL A 130 -0.82 -13.51 -6.76
N LYS A 131 -1.68 -13.77 -7.75
CA LYS A 131 -2.37 -15.06 -7.90
C LYS A 131 -1.43 -16.19 -8.33
N LYS A 132 -0.65 -15.97 -9.40
CA LYS A 132 0.28 -16.98 -9.97
C LYS A 132 1.36 -17.40 -8.97
N SER A 133 1.83 -16.48 -8.13
CA SER A 133 2.80 -16.76 -7.06
C SER A 133 2.20 -17.48 -5.84
N GLY A 134 0.87 -17.63 -5.76
CA GLY A 134 0.17 -18.14 -4.59
C GLY A 134 0.19 -17.18 -3.39
N LEU A 135 0.68 -15.95 -3.57
CA LEU A 135 0.75 -14.94 -2.50
C LEU A 135 -0.65 -14.56 -2.00
N ALA A 136 -1.64 -14.47 -2.90
CA ALA A 136 -3.03 -14.15 -2.54
C ALA A 136 -3.55 -14.99 -1.36
N LYS A 137 -3.25 -16.29 -1.37
CA LYS A 137 -3.71 -17.26 -0.35
C LYS A 137 -2.99 -17.12 1.00
N LYS A 138 -1.87 -16.40 1.05
CA LYS A 138 -1.08 -16.17 2.26
C LYS A 138 -1.40 -14.85 2.94
N ILE A 139 -2.20 -13.99 2.29
CA ILE A 139 -2.56 -12.69 2.83
C ILE A 139 -3.71 -12.84 3.83
N GLU A 140 -3.51 -12.29 5.03
CA GLU A 140 -4.47 -12.31 6.14
C GLU A 140 -5.20 -10.98 6.32
N LEU A 141 -4.61 -9.86 5.86
CA LEU A 141 -5.17 -8.51 5.99
C LEU A 141 -4.57 -7.57 4.93
N VAL A 142 -5.41 -6.74 4.33
CA VAL A 142 -4.99 -5.63 3.45
C VAL A 142 -5.29 -4.30 4.16
N ILE A 143 -4.25 -3.50 4.39
CA ILE A 143 -4.34 -2.14 4.88
C ILE A 143 -4.13 -1.17 3.72
N THR A 144 -5.00 -0.18 3.60
CA THR A 144 -4.91 0.86 2.58
C THR A 144 -4.93 2.25 3.20
N SER A 145 -4.22 3.17 2.56
CA SER A 145 -4.51 4.60 2.71
C SER A 145 -5.96 4.89 2.26
N PRO A 146 -6.70 5.78 2.94
CA PRO A 146 -8.03 6.22 2.54
C PRO A 146 -7.97 7.28 1.41
N LEU A 147 -7.21 7.02 0.35
CA LEU A 147 -7.22 7.81 -0.89
C LEU A 147 -7.78 6.93 -2.00
N LEU A 148 -8.55 7.52 -2.93
CA LEU A 148 -9.27 6.76 -3.95
C LEU A 148 -8.34 5.87 -4.77
N ARG A 149 -7.22 6.41 -5.26
CA ARG A 149 -6.19 5.66 -5.99
C ARG A 149 -5.60 4.47 -5.22
N THR A 150 -5.40 4.60 -3.90
CA THR A 150 -4.83 3.53 -3.08
C THR A 150 -5.86 2.44 -2.83
N MET A 151 -7.11 2.82 -2.56
CA MET A 151 -8.20 1.86 -2.40
C MET A 151 -8.49 1.12 -3.71
N GLN A 152 -8.61 1.82 -4.83
CA GLN A 152 -8.76 1.23 -6.18
C GLN A 152 -7.63 0.23 -6.50
N THR A 153 -6.39 0.58 -6.17
CA THR A 153 -5.25 -0.35 -6.33
C THR A 153 -5.42 -1.58 -5.44
N ALA A 154 -5.71 -1.37 -4.15
CA ALA A 154 -5.79 -2.45 -3.17
C ALA A 154 -6.92 -3.44 -3.52
N VAL A 155 -8.13 -2.96 -3.78
CA VAL A 155 -9.28 -3.80 -4.11
C VAL A 155 -9.10 -4.48 -5.47
N GLY A 156 -8.51 -3.79 -6.45
CA GLY A 156 -8.24 -4.37 -7.75
C GLY A 156 -7.22 -5.51 -7.68
N VAL A 157 -6.16 -5.37 -6.87
CA VAL A 157 -5.10 -6.39 -6.74
C VAL A 157 -5.51 -7.56 -5.84
N PHE A 158 -6.11 -7.26 -4.69
CA PHE A 158 -6.33 -8.24 -3.62
C PHE A 158 -7.79 -8.61 -3.37
N GLY A 159 -8.73 -8.00 -4.09
CA GLY A 159 -10.15 -8.31 -3.98
C GLY A 159 -10.54 -9.67 -4.55
N GLY A 160 -11.76 -10.10 -4.22
CA GLY A 160 -12.32 -11.40 -4.59
C GLY A 160 -12.52 -11.57 -6.09
N GLU A 161 -12.81 -12.81 -6.50
CA GLU A 161 -13.23 -13.12 -7.88
C GLU A 161 -14.65 -12.61 -8.15
N ASN A 162 -15.14 -12.80 -9.37
CA ASN A 162 -16.53 -12.45 -9.71
C ASN A 162 -17.53 -13.19 -8.81
N TYR A 163 -18.70 -12.59 -8.62
CA TYR A 163 -19.80 -13.22 -7.89
C TYR A 163 -20.13 -14.59 -8.50
N THR A 164 -20.02 -15.65 -7.70
CA THR A 164 -20.59 -16.95 -8.00
C THR A 164 -22.02 -16.98 -7.46
N ASP A 165 -22.95 -17.55 -8.21
CA ASP A 165 -24.37 -17.58 -7.87
C ASP A 165 -24.62 -18.08 -6.43
N GLY A 166 -25.40 -17.32 -5.65
CA GLY A 166 -25.95 -17.77 -4.36
C GLY A 166 -25.33 -17.19 -3.08
N VAL A 167 -24.29 -16.34 -3.14
CA VAL A 167 -23.74 -15.68 -1.94
C VAL A 167 -23.89 -14.16 -2.04
N SER A 168 -24.78 -13.60 -1.22
CA SER A 168 -25.00 -12.14 -1.10
C SER A 168 -24.05 -11.55 -0.05
N ALA A 169 -22.82 -11.25 -0.45
CA ALA A 169 -21.91 -10.39 0.31
C ALA A 169 -21.89 -9.00 -0.35
N PRO A 170 -21.72 -7.90 0.42
CA PRO A 170 -21.56 -6.59 -0.18
C PRO A 170 -20.29 -6.55 -1.05
N PRO A 171 -20.29 -5.83 -2.18
CA PRO A 171 -19.10 -5.70 -3.01
C PRO A 171 -17.96 -5.06 -2.22
N LEU A 172 -16.74 -5.47 -2.52
CA LEU A 172 -15.55 -4.77 -2.04
C LEU A 172 -15.39 -3.42 -2.74
N MET A 173 -15.75 -3.35 -4.02
CA MET A 173 -15.84 -2.13 -4.81
C MET A 173 -17.05 -2.24 -5.73
N VAL A 174 -17.91 -1.22 -5.77
CA VAL A 174 -19.05 -1.19 -6.70
C VAL A 174 -18.61 -0.99 -8.15
N GLU A 175 -19.51 -1.28 -9.08
CA GLU A 175 -19.27 -0.99 -10.50
C GLU A 175 -18.99 0.51 -10.70
N ASN A 176 -18.02 0.81 -11.56
CA ASN A 176 -17.63 2.16 -11.96
C ASN A 176 -17.25 3.08 -10.78
N ALA A 177 -16.81 2.53 -9.64
CA ALA A 177 -16.39 3.31 -8.48
C ALA A 177 -15.28 4.31 -8.85
N GLY A 178 -15.51 5.60 -8.60
CA GLY A 178 -14.63 6.68 -9.01
C GLY A 178 -14.38 6.69 -10.52
N HIS A 179 -15.46 6.68 -11.31
CA HIS A 179 -15.46 6.75 -12.78
C HIS A 179 -14.41 5.86 -13.45
N SER A 180 -14.26 4.64 -12.94
CA SER A 180 -13.19 3.74 -13.33
C SER A 180 -13.50 2.92 -14.59
N GLY A 181 -14.76 2.82 -14.99
CA GLY A 181 -15.22 1.92 -16.05
C GLY A 181 -15.01 0.43 -15.72
N ARG A 182 -14.78 0.10 -14.44
CA ARG A 182 -14.48 -1.27 -13.97
C ARG A 182 -15.75 -1.95 -13.47
N PRO A 183 -15.88 -3.28 -13.65
CA PRO A 183 -16.95 -4.03 -13.01
C PRO A 183 -16.80 -4.01 -11.49
N ALA A 184 -17.88 -4.35 -10.78
CA ALA A 184 -17.83 -4.54 -9.34
C ALA A 184 -16.81 -5.63 -8.96
N VAL A 185 -16.10 -5.42 -7.84
CA VAL A 185 -15.15 -6.38 -7.27
C VAL A 185 -15.78 -7.02 -6.04
N SER A 186 -15.80 -8.34 -5.98
CA SER A 186 -16.38 -9.06 -4.85
C SER A 186 -15.50 -8.98 -3.60
N SER A 187 -16.13 -9.07 -2.44
CA SER A 187 -15.47 -9.30 -1.15
C SER A 187 -15.33 -10.79 -0.81
N LEU A 188 -15.84 -11.70 -1.67
CA LEU A 188 -15.77 -13.14 -1.44
C LEU A 188 -14.35 -13.66 -1.62
N ASN A 189 -13.92 -14.54 -0.71
CA ASN A 189 -12.61 -15.21 -0.75
C ASN A 189 -11.40 -14.24 -0.81
N CYS A 190 -11.56 -13.00 -0.33
CA CYS A 190 -10.46 -12.07 -0.14
C CYS A 190 -10.23 -11.81 1.36
N PRO A 191 -9.01 -11.38 1.75
CA PRO A 191 -8.75 -10.93 3.11
C PRO A 191 -9.62 -9.71 3.47
N PRO A 192 -9.81 -9.42 4.77
CA PRO A 192 -10.40 -8.16 5.21
C PRO A 192 -9.56 -6.95 4.74
N PHE A 193 -10.25 -5.83 4.50
CA PHE A 193 -9.64 -4.56 4.10
C PHE A 193 -9.86 -3.51 5.17
N LEU A 194 -8.80 -2.80 5.54
CA LEU A 194 -8.82 -1.78 6.59
C LEU A 194 -8.20 -0.48 6.08
N ALA A 195 -8.94 0.62 6.17
CA ALA A 195 -8.46 1.94 5.83
C ALA A 195 -7.78 2.60 7.04
N VAL A 196 -6.57 3.14 6.86
CA VAL A 196 -5.78 3.75 7.94
C VAL A 196 -5.14 5.06 7.48
N GLU A 197 -5.46 6.15 8.17
CA GLU A 197 -4.95 7.51 7.87
C GLU A 197 -3.40 7.60 7.91
N THR A 198 -2.76 6.83 8.78
CA THR A 198 -1.29 6.86 8.91
C THR A 198 -0.56 6.31 7.69
N CYS A 199 -1.24 5.63 6.76
CA CYS A 199 -0.66 5.12 5.51
C CYS A 199 -0.70 6.12 4.33
N ARG A 200 -1.17 7.35 4.56
CA ARG A 200 -1.23 8.42 3.54
C ARG A 200 0.16 8.95 3.19
N GLU A 201 0.26 9.49 1.98
CA GLU A 201 1.41 10.30 1.52
C GLU A 201 1.55 11.58 2.38
N HIS A 202 2.44 12.50 1.99
CA HIS A 202 2.50 13.85 2.56
C HIS A 202 1.16 14.57 2.46
N LEU A 203 0.76 15.22 3.55
CA LEU A 203 -0.50 15.96 3.66
C LEU A 203 -0.33 17.45 3.32
N GLY A 204 -1.46 18.05 2.96
CA GLY A 204 -1.64 19.49 2.77
C GLY A 204 -1.17 20.04 1.41
N VAL A 205 -1.61 21.26 1.09
CA VAL A 205 -1.34 22.02 -0.14
C VAL A 205 -1.89 21.39 -1.42
N HIS A 206 -1.53 20.14 -1.73
CA HIS A 206 -1.97 19.46 -2.96
C HIS A 206 -3.35 18.84 -2.77
N PRO A 207 -4.41 19.24 -3.51
CA PRO A 207 -5.74 18.66 -3.37
C PRO A 207 -5.79 17.16 -3.67
N CYS A 208 -4.86 16.64 -4.49
CA CYS A 208 -4.76 15.19 -4.73
C CYS A 208 -4.39 14.39 -3.49
N ASP A 209 -3.81 15.03 -2.48
CA ASP A 209 -3.46 14.39 -1.22
C ASP A 209 -4.55 14.52 -0.17
N LYS A 210 -5.65 15.24 -0.46
CA LYS A 210 -6.88 15.30 0.36
C LYS A 210 -7.79 14.12 0.00
N ARG A 211 -8.38 13.47 1.00
CA ARG A 211 -9.37 12.41 0.77
C ARG A 211 -10.79 12.97 0.73
N ARG A 212 -11.71 12.19 0.16
CA ARG A 212 -13.16 12.42 0.29
C ARG A 212 -13.66 12.06 1.69
N SER A 213 -14.91 12.43 1.96
CA SER A 213 -15.59 12.01 3.19
C SER A 213 -15.73 10.49 3.25
N ILE A 214 -15.80 9.92 4.45
CA ILE A 214 -16.05 8.48 4.62
C ILE A 214 -17.48 8.15 4.19
N THR A 215 -18.43 9.07 4.37
CA THR A 215 -19.80 8.99 3.85
C THR A 215 -19.82 8.82 2.32
N GLU A 216 -18.96 9.51 1.58
CA GLU A 216 -18.80 9.30 0.13
C GLU A 216 -18.11 7.96 -0.21
N TYR A 217 -17.15 7.50 0.60
CA TYR A 217 -16.44 6.26 0.32
C TYR A 217 -17.23 4.98 0.62
N ARG A 218 -18.06 4.96 1.67
CA ARG A 218 -18.85 3.78 2.06
C ARG A 218 -19.69 3.18 0.91
N PRO A 219 -20.44 3.96 0.11
CA PRO A 219 -21.17 3.39 -1.02
C PRO A 219 -20.25 2.89 -2.15
N LEU A 220 -19.05 3.46 -2.30
CA LEU A 220 -18.09 3.05 -3.33
C LEU A 220 -17.32 1.77 -2.96
N PHE A 221 -17.00 1.62 -1.67
CA PHE A 221 -16.23 0.51 -1.11
C PHE A 221 -16.91 -0.11 0.12
N PRO A 222 -18.09 -0.76 -0.04
CA PRO A 222 -18.90 -1.20 1.10
C PRO A 222 -18.22 -2.18 2.06
N ALA A 223 -17.27 -2.99 1.59
CA ALA A 223 -16.57 -3.98 2.42
C ALA A 223 -15.19 -3.51 2.94
N ILE A 224 -14.79 -2.26 2.74
CA ILE A 224 -13.62 -1.68 3.41
C ILE A 224 -14.02 -1.21 4.81
N ASP A 225 -13.28 -1.65 5.82
CA ASP A 225 -13.45 -1.16 7.19
C ASP A 225 -12.80 0.22 7.36
N PHE A 226 -13.63 1.21 7.69
CA PHE A 226 -13.21 2.59 8.00
C PHE A 226 -13.29 2.91 9.49
N SER A 227 -13.50 1.92 10.37
CA SER A 227 -13.73 2.10 11.81
C SER A 227 -12.58 2.77 12.58
N LEU A 228 -11.38 2.77 12.01
CA LEU A 228 -10.21 3.46 12.59
C LEU A 228 -10.11 4.93 12.18
N ILE A 229 -10.98 5.43 11.31
CA ILE A 229 -11.03 6.84 10.91
C ILE A 229 -12.01 7.56 11.83
N GLU A 230 -11.50 8.52 12.60
CA GLU A 230 -12.27 9.22 13.63
C GLU A 230 -13.23 10.28 13.06
N ASN A 231 -12.84 10.96 11.98
CA ASN A 231 -13.58 12.09 11.40
C ASN A 231 -14.08 11.75 9.99
N ASP A 232 -15.34 12.08 9.69
CA ASP A 232 -15.92 11.85 8.36
C ASP A 232 -15.19 12.69 7.30
N GLU A 233 -15.06 13.99 7.55
CA GLU A 233 -14.28 14.92 6.71
C GLU A 233 -12.77 14.77 6.93
N ASP A 234 -11.99 15.20 5.96
CA ASP A 234 -10.52 15.16 6.03
C ASP A 234 -9.97 16.33 6.85
N VAL A 235 -9.90 16.14 8.17
CA VAL A 235 -9.35 17.14 9.11
C VAL A 235 -7.82 17.12 9.20
N LEU A 236 -7.15 16.18 8.53
CA LEU A 236 -5.68 16.05 8.58
C LEU A 236 -4.99 16.82 7.44
N TRP A 237 -5.73 17.14 6.39
CA TRP A 237 -5.22 17.89 5.24
C TRP A 237 -5.44 19.39 5.45
N GLU A 238 -4.37 20.17 5.34
CA GLU A 238 -4.39 21.63 5.46
C GLU A 238 -4.14 22.30 4.11
N PRO A 239 -4.94 23.29 3.69
CA PRO A 239 -4.80 23.89 2.37
C PRO A 239 -3.49 24.67 2.17
N ASP A 240 -2.95 25.28 3.22
CA ASP A 240 -1.84 26.22 3.10
C ASP A 240 -0.50 25.69 3.65
N VAL A 241 -0.52 24.51 4.28
CA VAL A 241 0.64 23.97 5.00
C VAL A 241 0.97 22.57 4.51
N ARG A 242 2.14 22.41 3.88
CA ARG A 242 2.65 21.10 3.49
C ARG A 242 3.26 20.41 4.70
N GLU A 243 2.90 19.15 4.92
CA GLU A 243 3.44 18.34 6.00
C GLU A 243 4.97 18.18 5.86
N ALA A 244 5.70 18.44 6.94
CA ALA A 244 7.15 18.25 7.00
C ALA A 244 7.53 16.76 6.97
N ASN A 245 8.70 16.43 6.43
CA ASN A 245 9.19 15.04 6.31
C ASN A 245 9.27 14.32 7.67
N GLU A 246 9.63 15.04 8.72
CA GLU A 246 9.69 14.54 10.09
C GLU A 246 8.29 14.16 10.59
N SER A 247 7.28 14.96 10.26
CA SER A 247 5.88 14.69 10.63
C SER A 247 5.33 13.46 9.91
N VAL A 248 5.63 13.29 8.61
CA VAL A 248 5.32 12.06 7.85
C VAL A 248 5.93 10.83 8.52
N THR A 249 7.20 10.94 8.90
CA THR A 249 7.95 9.86 9.56
C THR A 249 7.31 9.51 10.91
N LEU A 250 7.03 10.51 11.75
CA LEU A 250 6.38 10.34 13.05
C LEU A 250 4.98 9.71 12.92
N ARG A 251 4.21 10.13 11.91
CA ARG A 251 2.88 9.55 11.61
C ARG A 251 3.00 8.08 11.23
N GLY A 252 4.02 7.71 10.45
CA GLY A 252 4.32 6.33 10.06
C GLY A 252 4.72 5.42 11.22
N TYR A 253 5.41 5.94 12.25
CA TYR A 253 5.73 5.18 13.47
C TYR A 253 4.51 4.83 14.30
N GLY A 254 3.42 5.58 14.14
CA GLY A 254 2.20 5.47 14.92
C GLY A 254 2.37 6.05 16.33
N GLN A 255 1.51 6.99 16.70
CA GLN A 255 1.37 7.41 18.09
C GLN A 255 0.75 6.24 18.86
N GLY A 256 1.58 5.48 19.57
CA GLY A 256 1.16 4.30 20.32
C GLY A 256 0.24 4.65 21.48
N LYS A 257 -1.04 4.94 21.22
CA LYS A 257 -2.10 4.76 22.23
C LYS A 257 -2.25 3.27 22.43
N ARG A 258 -1.46 2.71 23.36
CA ARG A 258 -1.78 1.44 23.99
C ARG A 258 -3.20 1.58 24.56
N ARG A 259 -4.19 0.99 23.88
CA ARG A 259 -5.47 0.70 24.52
C ARG A 259 -5.13 -0.19 25.71
N ARG A 260 -5.31 0.37 26.91
CA ARG A 260 -5.14 -0.33 28.18
C ARG A 260 -6.19 -1.42 28.31
#